data_AF-A0A645DCA8-F1
#
_entry.id   AF-A0A645DCA8-F1
#
_cell.length_a   1.000
_cell.length_b   1.000
_cell.length_c   1.000
_cell.angle_alpha   90.00
_cell.angle_beta   90.00
_cell.angle_gamma   90.00
#
_symmetry.space_group_name_H-M   'P 1'
#
loop_
_entity.id
_entity.type
_entity.pdbx_description
1 polymer ?
#
loop_
_entity_poly.entity_id
_entity_poly.type
_entity_poly.pdbx_seq_one_letter_code
_entity_poly.pdbx_strand_id
1 'polypeptide(L)' 'MLIRSKDKKKIVDALHVYVSNEVGSKRKYVFAGFAGRSFFHTNEESMGVYESEQEALDQINKMADFFNGNPNGVYELE' A
#
# COMPACT_ATOMS: atom_id res chain seq x y z
N MET A 1 2.53 -5.31 8.94
CA MET A 1 2.52 -3.83 8.96
C MET A 1 1.08 -3.39 8.81
N LEU A 2 0.51 -2.69 9.79
CA LEU A 2 -0.90 -2.28 9.69
C LEU A 2 -1.03 -0.99 8.89
N ILE A 3 -1.71 -1.06 7.75
CA ILE A 3 -1.87 0.08 6.84
C ILE A 3 -3.35 0.35 6.64
N ARG A 4 -3.77 1.60 6.85
CA ARG A 4 -5.10 2.08 6.50
C ARG A 4 -5.10 2.65 5.08
N SER A 5 -6.06 2.21 4.26
CA SER A 5 -6.23 2.65 2.88
C SER A 5 -6.49 4.16 2.77
N LYS A 6 -6.17 4.75 1.61
CA LYS A 6 -6.34 6.19 1.34
C LYS A 6 -7.80 6.65 1.43
N ASP A 7 -8.73 5.77 1.08
CA ASP A 7 -10.18 5.99 1.24
C ASP A 7 -10.68 5.75 2.68
N LYS A 8 -9.79 5.34 3.59
CA LYS A 8 -10.00 5.04 5.02
C LYS A 8 -11.00 3.91 5.30
N LYS A 9 -11.41 3.13 4.30
CA LYS A 9 -12.40 2.07 4.47
C LYS A 9 -11.81 0.74 4.92
N LYS A 10 -10.50 0.54 4.75
CA LYS A 10 -9.83 -0.75 5.03
C LYS A 10 -8.59 -0.54 5.87
N ILE A 11 -8.31 -1.51 6.74
CA ILE A 11 -7.02 -1.68 7.41
C ILE A 11 -6.51 -3.06 7.00
N VAL A 12 -5.29 -3.12 6.49
CA VAL A 12 -4.66 -4.35 5.98
C VAL A 12 -3.39 -4.61 6.79
N ASP A 13 -3.21 -5.85 7.25
CA ASP A 13 -1.93 -6.30 7.78
C ASP A 13 -1.04 -6.78 6.62
N ALA A 14 -0.25 -5.85 6.12
CA ALA A 14 0.61 -6.04 4.95
C ALA A 14 1.93 -6.69 5.33
N LEU A 15 2.37 -7.64 4.51
CA LEU A 15 3.74 -8.18 4.53
C LEU A 15 4.65 -7.44 3.57
N HIS A 16 4.12 -7.01 2.42
CA HIS A 16 4.87 -6.27 1.42
C HIS A 16 3.99 -5.18 0.80
N VAL A 17 4.63 -4.10 0.34
CA VAL A 17 3.98 -2.97 -0.30
C VAL A 17 4.76 -2.63 -1.57
N TYR A 18 4.06 -2.39 -2.68
CA TYR A 18 4.67 -2.11 -3.97
C TYR A 18 3.80 -1.20 -4.84
N VAL A 19 4.42 -0.58 -5.84
CA VAL A 19 3.74 0.25 -6.84
C VAL A 19 3.53 -0.55 -8.12
N SER A 20 2.35 -0.43 -8.71
CA SER A 20 2.08 -0.95 -10.06
C SER A 20 1.43 0.12 -10.94
N ASN A 21 1.65 0.00 -12.25
CA ASN A 21 1.08 0.90 -13.24
C ASN A 21 -0.38 0.52 -13.51
N GLU A 22 -1.26 1.52 -13.62
CA GLU A 22 -2.56 1.31 -14.22
C GLU A 22 -2.39 1.10 -15.73
N VAL A 23 -2.86 -0.03 -16.26
CA VAL A 23 -2.81 -0.31 -17.70
C VAL A 23 -3.69 0.71 -18.43
N GLY A 24 -3.10 1.54 -19.29
CA GLY A 24 -3.83 2.54 -20.08
C GLY A 24 -3.98 3.92 -19.41
N SER A 25 -3.35 4.15 -18.27
CA SER A 25 -3.40 5.42 -17.53
C SER A 25 -2.01 5.80 -17.01
N LYS A 26 -1.80 7.09 -16.70
CA LYS A 26 -0.56 7.57 -16.07
C LYS A 26 -0.55 7.33 -14.55
N ARG A 27 -1.69 6.93 -13.98
CA ARG A 27 -1.86 6.72 -12.54
C ARG A 27 -1.12 5.48 -12.05
N LYS A 28 -0.81 5.50 -10.76
CA LYS A 28 -0.03 4.47 -10.08
C LYS A 28 -0.82 3.96 -8.89
N TYR A 29 -0.88 2.65 -8.74
CA TYR A 29 -1.51 2.01 -7.59
C TYR A 29 -0.45 1.63 -6.57
N VAL A 30 -0.72 1.91 -5.30
CA VAL A 30 0.00 1.31 -4.18
C VAL A 30 -0.81 0.12 -3.69
N PHE A 31 -0.21 -1.06 -3.78
CA PHE A 31 -0.80 -2.32 -3.32
C PHE A 31 -0.16 -2.76 -2.01
N ALA A 32 -0.98 -3.30 -1.12
CA ALA A 32 -0.52 -4.07 0.04
C ALA A 32 -0.74 -5.56 -0.24
N GLY A 33 0.35 -6.32 -0.25
CA GLY A 33 0.30 -7.76 -0.27
C GLY A 33 0.32 -8.34 1.14
N PHE A 34 -0.51 -9.34 1.39
CA PHE A 34 -0.65 -10.03 2.68
C PHE A 34 -0.40 -11.54 2.52
N ALA A 35 -0.04 -12.25 3.60
CA ALA A 35 0.03 -13.71 3.55
C ALA A 35 -1.37 -14.31 3.65
N GLY A 36 -2.09 -14.39 2.54
CA GLY A 36 -3.28 -15.21 2.41
C GLY A 36 -2.94 -16.62 1.91
N ARG A 37 -3.42 -17.67 2.58
CA ARG A 37 -3.27 -19.08 2.16
C ARG A 37 -4.30 -19.50 1.10
N SER A 38 -4.78 -18.61 0.24
CA SER A 38 -5.85 -18.95 -0.69
C SER A 38 -5.36 -19.10 -2.12
N PHE A 39 -5.40 -20.34 -2.63
CA PHE A 39 -4.99 -20.72 -4.00
C PHE A 39 -5.76 -19.99 -5.12
N PHE A 40 -6.86 -19.31 -4.81
CA PHE A 40 -7.74 -18.67 -5.78
C PHE A 40 -7.89 -17.15 -5.59
N HIS A 41 -7.20 -16.55 -4.61
CA HIS A 41 -7.21 -15.11 -4.42
C HIS A 41 -5.83 -14.52 -4.67
N THR A 42 -5.78 -13.42 -5.42
CA THR A 42 -4.65 -12.50 -5.34
C THR A 42 -4.61 -11.98 -3.91
N ASN A 43 -3.51 -12.26 -3.20
CA ASN A 43 -3.31 -11.80 -1.82
C ASN A 43 -2.88 -10.32 -1.77
N GLU A 44 -3.48 -9.51 -2.64
CA GLU A 44 -3.10 -8.15 -2.94
C GLU A 44 -4.35 -7.29 -2.84
N GLU A 45 -4.26 -6.18 -2.11
CA GLU A 45 -5.35 -5.21 -1.97
C GLU A 45 -4.85 -3.84 -2.40
N SER A 46 -5.63 -3.15 -3.23
CA SER A 46 -5.33 -1.77 -3.64
C SER A 46 -5.54 -0.84 -2.46
N MET A 47 -4.49 -0.16 -2.03
CA MET A 47 -4.52 0.71 -0.85
C MET A 47 -4.70 2.19 -1.21
N GLY A 48 -4.29 2.59 -2.41
CA GLY A 48 -4.41 3.95 -2.88
C GLY A 48 -4.01 4.10 -4.35
N VAL A 49 -4.48 5.20 -4.96
CA VAL A 49 -4.14 5.59 -6.34
C VAL A 49 -3.49 6.96 -6.29
N TYR A 50 -2.40 7.12 -7.05
CA TYR A 50 -1.57 8.32 -7.12
C TYR A 50 -1.46 8.79 -8.57
N GLU A 51 -1.26 10.09 -8.77
CA GLU A 51 -1.23 10.68 -10.11
C GLU A 51 0.11 10.47 -10.82
N SER A 52 1.18 10.30 -10.04
CA SER A 52 2.53 10.06 -10.55
C SER A 52 3.26 8.95 -9.80
N GLU A 53 4.32 8.44 -10.42
CA GLU A 53 5.22 7.46 -9.81
C GLU A 53 5.98 8.03 -8.62
N GLN A 54 6.39 9.30 -8.74
CA GLN A 54 7.08 9.99 -7.66
C GLN A 54 6.20 10.08 -6.41
N GLU A 55 4.92 10.44 -6.55
CA GLU A 55 3.99 10.48 -5.42
C GLU A 55 3.83 9.11 -4.74
N ALA A 56 3.73 8.04 -5.53
CA ALA A 56 3.61 6.69 -4.99
C ALA A 56 4.89 6.26 -4.25
N LEU A 57 6.07 6.60 -4.79
CA LEU A 57 7.37 6.32 -4.17
C LEU A 57 7.58 7.14 -2.89
N ASP A 58 7.22 8.42 -2.90
CA ASP A 58 7.30 9.30 -1.72
C ASP A 58 6.42 8.74 -0.59
N GLN A 59 5.24 8.22 -0.93
CA GLN A 59 4.36 7.59 0.05
C GLN A 59 4.97 6.31 0.65
N ILE A 60 5.64 5.49 -0.16
CA ILE A 60 6.34 4.29 0.34
C ILE A 60 7.50 4.69 1.27
N ASN A 61 8.25 5.73 0.92
CA ASN A 61 9.36 6.22 1.77
C ASN A 61 8.83 6.72 3.12
N LYS A 62 7.78 7.54 3.13
CA LYS A 62 7.11 7.99 4.37
C LYS A 62 6.65 6.80 5.23
N MET A 63 6.12 5.76 4.60
CA MET A 63 5.67 4.55 5.28
C MET A 63 6.84 3.79 5.92
N ALA A 64 7.95 3.64 5.19
CA ALA A 64 9.15 3.01 5.70
C ALA A 64 9.72 3.77 6.91
N ASP A 65 9.79 5.10 6.82
CA ASP A 65 10.23 5.96 7.93
C ASP A 65 9.32 5.84 9.15
N PHE A 66 8.01 5.81 8.94
CA PHE A 66 7.04 5.60 10.02
C PHE A 66 7.26 4.28 10.75
N PHE A 67 7.39 3.17 10.01
CA PHE A 67 7.58 1.85 10.65
C PHE A 67 8.97 1.67 11.25
N ASN A 68 9.99 2.38 10.77
CA ASN A 68 11.30 2.44 11.42
C ASN A 68 11.21 3.07 12.82
N GLY A 69 10.42 4.14 12.98
CA GLY A 69 10.20 4.79 14.28
C GLY A 69 9.08 4.18 15.13
N ASN A 70 8.15 3.47 14.50
CA ASN A 70 6.95 2.91 15.13
C ASN A 70 6.58 1.54 14.52
N PRO A 71 7.33 0.46 14.83
CA PRO A 71 7.19 -0.84 14.16
C PRO A 71 5.83 -1.50 14.37
N ASN A 72 5.10 -1.13 15.42
CA ASN A 72 3.77 -1.66 15.73
C ASN A 72 2.64 -0.64 15.46
N GLY A 73 2.96 0.49 14.82
CA GLY A 73 2.00 1.53 14.51
C GLY A 73 1.02 1.14 13.40
N VAL A 74 -0.01 1.97 13.22
CA VAL A 74 -0.90 1.91 12.06
C VAL A 74 -0.59 3.11 11.17
N TYR A 75 -0.12 2.86 9.95
CA TYR A 75 0.17 3.91 8.97
C TYR A 75 -1.08 4.26 8.18
N GLU A 76 -1.40 5.54 8.04
CA GLU A 76 -2.54 6.02 7.25
C GLU A 76 -2.05 6.59 5.92
N LEU A 77 -2.58 6.09 4.80
CA LEU A 77 -2.23 6.60 3.48
C LEU A 77 -2.91 7.95 3.22
N GLU A 78 -2.13 8.89 2.68
CA GLU A 78 -2.54 10.23 2.27
C GLU A 78 -2.81 10.31 0.76
#